data_AF-A0A1V6HYK5-F1
#
_entry.id   AF-A0A1V6HYK5-F1
#
_cell.length_a   1.000
_cell.length_b   1.000
_cell.length_c   1.000
_cell.angle_alpha   90.00
_cell.angle_beta   90.00
_cell.angle_gamma   90.00
#
_symmetry.space_group_name_H-M   'P 1'
#
loop_
_entity.id
_entity.type
_entity.pdbx_description
1 polymer ?
#
loop_
_entity_poly.entity_id
_entity_poly.type
_entity_poly.pdbx_seq_one_letter_code
_entity_poly.pdbx_strand_id
1 'polypeptide(L)'
;MLIFCNKLEINIDNASNLIIKGLVKDLKITANESSFINAADLSVWNLISTTDRAAKINVKAVNQLNLLARGTSIINYFGKPKNINIQKSAASDIISSKKKIDVKNDSLKLVKYFTIINDQTFNDTVNHEIVEAETTKVKDEDIIMFGSGNYNRKSKDKNEKFRGNWLSFGVLYTNYGQSPLSFSLPNNYDYLSINFNKSIGFQFNFLQISLSLSNKENWGLVTGLGLQWVNYILETTGNVVEYDDGIHIEPDDNIIIAVNIEQTKLSASYLEIPLLLELKTKSKHKIDMSFGLVYGFQLFNYYKLKLTSEIVNDKEFNLASFNKSKTGLIFKIDINHIGCMVQYNFSNLFKPNKGPVVNPVEIGLIFSI
;
A
#
# COMPACT_ATOMS: atom_id res chain seq x y z
N MET A 1 -25.14 16.73 9.37
CA MET A 1 -24.10 16.89 10.40
C MET A 1 -23.16 15.68 10.31
N LEU A 2 -21.86 15.92 10.14
CA LEU A 2 -20.81 14.88 10.18
C LEU A 2 -20.22 14.85 11.58
N ILE A 3 -20.21 13.67 12.21
CA ILE A 3 -19.71 13.48 13.57
C ILE A 3 -18.60 12.45 13.59
N PHE A 4 -17.50 12.78 14.27
CA PHE A 4 -16.36 11.92 14.53
C PHE A 4 -16.09 11.95 16.04
N CYS A 5 -16.45 10.89 16.77
CA CYS A 5 -16.23 10.87 18.22
C CYS A 5 -16.18 9.45 18.78
N ASN A 6 -15.47 9.31 19.91
CA ASN A 6 -15.29 8.02 20.58
C ASN A 6 -16.59 7.50 21.22
N LYS A 7 -17.34 8.40 21.84
CA LYS A 7 -18.61 8.07 22.49
C LYS A 7 -19.66 9.08 22.04
N LEU A 8 -20.76 8.56 21.55
CA LEU A 8 -21.93 9.37 21.22
C LEU A 8 -23.13 8.79 21.96
N GLU A 9 -23.81 9.63 22.72
CA GLU A 9 -25.09 9.30 23.33
C GLU A 9 -26.17 10.16 22.70
N ILE A 10 -27.19 9.51 22.15
CA ILE A 10 -28.33 10.15 21.51
C ILE A 10 -29.56 9.77 22.30
N ASN A 11 -30.20 10.76 22.92
CA ASN A 11 -31.50 10.61 23.57
C ASN A 11 -32.50 11.48 22.82
N ILE A 12 -33.56 10.86 22.29
CA ILE A 12 -34.55 11.53 21.47
C ILE A 12 -35.97 11.11 21.88
N ASP A 13 -36.81 12.11 22.14
CA ASP A 13 -38.18 11.94 22.62
C ASP A 13 -39.11 12.94 21.90
N ASN A 14 -40.42 12.89 22.19
CA ASN A 14 -41.41 13.87 21.72
C ASN A 14 -41.44 14.11 20.20
N ALA A 15 -41.61 13.06 19.40
CA ALA A 15 -41.76 13.13 17.94
C ALA A 15 -40.62 13.86 17.20
N SER A 16 -39.41 13.79 17.76
CA SER A 16 -38.23 14.43 17.18
C SER A 16 -37.59 13.60 16.05
N ASN A 17 -36.88 14.28 15.14
CA ASN A 17 -36.19 13.65 14.00
C ASN A 17 -34.70 14.01 13.98
N LEU A 18 -33.83 12.99 13.84
CA LEU A 18 -32.39 13.15 13.75
C LEU A 18 -31.81 12.38 12.56
N ILE A 19 -31.04 13.07 11.71
CA ILE A 19 -30.27 12.48 10.62
C ILE A 19 -28.79 12.74 10.86
N ILE A 20 -28.01 11.68 11.01
CA ILE A 20 -26.61 11.74 11.39
C ILE A 20 -25.75 10.87 10.49
N LYS A 21 -24.55 11.36 10.19
CA LYS A 21 -23.55 10.65 9.38
C LYS A 21 -22.17 10.81 10.02
N GLY A 22 -21.24 9.93 9.71
CA GLY A 22 -19.87 10.01 10.20
C GLY A 22 -19.36 8.69 10.78
N LEU A 23 -18.46 8.77 11.76
CA LEU A 23 -17.77 7.63 12.35
C LEU A 23 -17.84 7.72 13.88
N VAL A 24 -18.27 6.65 14.55
CA VAL A 24 -18.39 6.59 16.01
C VAL A 24 -17.87 5.25 16.51
N LYS A 25 -17.11 5.25 17.60
CA LYS A 25 -16.69 3.98 18.22
C LYS A 25 -17.84 3.37 19.02
N ASP A 26 -18.28 4.02 20.09
CA ASP A 26 -19.33 3.54 20.97
C ASP A 26 -20.57 4.44 20.85
N LEU A 27 -21.64 3.92 20.26
CA LEU A 27 -22.91 4.64 20.13
C LEU A 27 -23.95 4.06 21.08
N LYS A 28 -24.54 4.93 21.89
CA LYS A 28 -25.70 4.61 22.71
C LYS A 28 -26.89 5.44 22.22
N ILE A 29 -27.98 4.77 21.86
CA ILE A 29 -29.22 5.41 21.41
C ILE A 29 -30.36 5.06 22.37
N THR A 30 -31.08 6.08 22.82
CA THR A 30 -32.39 5.95 23.47
C THR A 30 -33.40 6.74 22.64
N ALA A 31 -34.41 6.07 22.09
CA ALA A 31 -35.42 6.72 21.26
C ALA A 31 -36.83 6.34 21.74
N ASN A 32 -37.62 7.32 22.15
CA ASN A 32 -39.01 7.10 22.58
C ASN A 32 -39.99 8.02 21.84
N GLU A 33 -41.28 7.77 22.04
CA GLU A 33 -42.39 8.68 21.72
C GLU A 33 -42.41 9.15 20.27
N SER A 34 -42.56 8.20 19.35
CA SER A 34 -42.67 8.44 17.91
C SER A 34 -41.47 9.16 17.28
N SER A 35 -40.30 9.13 17.93
CA SER A 35 -39.07 9.69 17.40
C SER A 35 -38.51 8.89 16.22
N PHE A 36 -37.77 9.58 15.35
CA PHE A 36 -37.12 8.98 14.19
C PHE A 36 -35.62 9.30 14.17
N ILE A 37 -34.78 8.26 14.08
CA ILE A 37 -33.33 8.41 13.86
C ILE A 37 -32.93 7.73 12.55
N ASN A 38 -32.24 8.47 11.69
CA ASN A 38 -31.56 7.90 10.53
C ASN A 38 -30.04 8.03 10.67
N ALA A 39 -29.41 6.95 11.12
CA ALA A 39 -27.96 6.79 11.30
C ALA A 39 -27.38 5.69 10.39
N ALA A 40 -28.01 5.40 9.25
CA ALA A 40 -27.52 4.38 8.31
C ALA A 40 -26.15 4.75 7.71
N ASP A 41 -25.89 6.05 7.55
CA ASP A 41 -24.63 6.61 7.06
C ASP A 41 -23.63 6.92 8.21
N LEU A 42 -23.95 6.52 9.44
CA LEU A 42 -23.06 6.58 10.60
C LEU A 42 -22.41 5.21 10.76
N SER A 43 -21.11 5.09 10.54
CA SER A 43 -20.40 3.83 10.78
C SER A 43 -20.07 3.71 12.26
N VAL A 44 -20.49 2.62 12.90
CA VAL A 44 -20.35 2.42 14.34
C VAL A 44 -19.60 1.13 14.63
N TRP A 45 -18.65 1.17 15.56
CA TRP A 45 -17.95 -0.04 16.01
C TRP A 45 -18.81 -0.88 16.95
N ASN A 46 -19.22 -0.31 18.09
CA ASN A 46 -20.13 -0.92 19.08
C ASN A 46 -21.41 -0.09 19.21
N LEU A 47 -22.57 -0.74 19.07
CA LEU A 47 -23.87 -0.09 19.15
C LEU A 47 -24.71 -0.71 20.25
N ILE A 48 -25.27 0.14 21.11
CA ILE A 48 -26.35 -0.19 22.04
C ILE A 48 -27.53 0.71 21.70
N SER A 49 -28.69 0.15 21.41
CA SER A 49 -29.91 0.93 21.22
C SER A 49 -31.07 0.41 22.05
N THR A 50 -31.84 1.35 22.61
CA THR A 50 -33.11 1.11 23.28
C THR A 50 -34.18 1.95 22.59
N THR A 51 -35.23 1.31 22.10
CA THR A 51 -36.37 1.99 21.47
C THR A 51 -37.67 1.64 22.17
N ASP A 52 -38.54 2.62 22.38
CA ASP A 52 -39.85 2.40 22.99
C ASP A 52 -40.92 3.30 22.33
N ARG A 53 -42.20 3.06 22.63
CA ARG A 53 -43.34 3.94 22.30
C ARG A 53 -43.34 4.45 20.85
N ALA A 54 -43.38 3.53 19.89
CA ALA A 54 -43.45 3.80 18.44
C ALA A 54 -42.23 4.51 17.81
N ALA A 55 -41.08 4.53 18.48
CA ALA A 55 -39.85 5.06 17.89
C ALA A 55 -39.34 4.20 16.73
N LYS A 56 -38.68 4.83 15.74
CA LYS A 56 -38.06 4.16 14.59
C LYS A 56 -36.61 4.59 14.42
N ILE A 57 -35.70 3.63 14.34
CA ILE A 57 -34.28 3.91 14.12
C ILE A 57 -33.69 3.10 12.96
N ASN A 58 -32.77 3.72 12.22
CA ASN A 58 -31.94 3.07 11.20
C ASN A 58 -30.48 3.19 11.63
N VAL A 59 -29.78 2.07 11.80
CA VAL A 59 -28.45 2.04 12.43
C VAL A 59 -27.51 1.05 11.76
N LYS A 60 -26.20 1.28 11.86
CA LYS A 60 -25.17 0.40 11.26
C LYS A 60 -24.11 0.09 12.30
N ALA A 61 -23.72 -1.18 12.44
CA ALA A 61 -22.69 -1.60 13.39
C ALA A 61 -21.76 -2.67 12.80
N VAL A 62 -20.50 -2.67 13.23
CA VAL A 62 -19.43 -3.54 12.70
C VAL A 62 -19.03 -4.66 13.66
N ASN A 63 -18.90 -4.37 14.96
CA ASN A 63 -18.36 -5.33 15.93
C ASN A 63 -19.42 -5.87 16.89
N GLN A 64 -20.02 -5.00 17.69
CA GLN A 64 -21.06 -5.37 18.65
C GLN A 64 -22.38 -4.64 18.33
N LEU A 65 -23.48 -5.38 18.35
CA LEU A 65 -24.82 -4.86 18.13
C LEU A 65 -25.76 -5.37 19.22
N ASN A 66 -26.16 -4.48 20.14
CA ASN A 66 -27.13 -4.76 21.20
C ASN A 66 -28.39 -3.94 20.97
N LEU A 67 -29.49 -4.60 20.63
CA LEU A 67 -30.77 -3.96 20.31
C LEU A 67 -31.84 -4.36 21.32
N LEU A 68 -32.49 -3.37 21.92
CA LEU A 68 -33.65 -3.54 22.79
C LEU A 68 -34.84 -2.76 22.23
N ALA A 69 -35.81 -3.46 21.64
CA ALA A 69 -37.04 -2.87 21.12
C ALA A 69 -38.25 -3.16 22.02
N ARG A 70 -38.94 -2.11 22.47
CA ARG A 70 -40.13 -2.16 23.32
C ARG A 70 -41.31 -1.44 22.67
N GLY A 71 -42.52 -1.73 23.14
CA GLY A 71 -43.76 -1.17 22.59
C GLY A 71 -43.92 -1.50 21.10
N THR A 72 -44.33 -0.52 20.32
CA THR A 72 -44.53 -0.62 18.86
C THR A 72 -43.33 -0.11 18.05
N SER A 73 -42.12 -0.14 18.61
CA SER A 73 -40.92 0.40 17.97
C SER A 73 -40.36 -0.46 16.83
N ILE A 74 -39.63 0.18 15.91
CA ILE A 74 -39.02 -0.45 14.73
C ILE A 74 -37.52 -0.13 14.69
N ILE A 75 -36.68 -1.16 14.65
CA ILE A 75 -35.23 -1.01 14.47
C ILE A 75 -34.80 -1.64 13.14
N ASN A 76 -34.26 -0.83 12.23
CA ASN A 76 -33.58 -1.32 11.03
C ASN A 76 -32.08 -1.28 11.26
N TYR A 77 -31.41 -2.43 11.14
CA TYR A 77 -29.95 -2.46 11.21
C TYR A 77 -29.31 -2.92 9.89
N PHE A 78 -28.13 -2.37 9.61
CA PHE A 78 -27.34 -2.64 8.42
C PHE A 78 -25.97 -3.20 8.79
N GLY A 79 -25.45 -4.09 7.94
CA GLY A 79 -24.13 -4.72 8.11
C GLY A 79 -24.19 -6.15 8.67
N LYS A 80 -23.01 -6.72 8.95
CA LYS A 80 -22.84 -8.05 9.56
C LYS A 80 -21.98 -7.92 10.83
N PRO A 81 -22.56 -7.51 11.97
CA PRO A 81 -21.81 -7.39 13.22
C PRO A 81 -21.27 -8.75 13.67
N LYS A 82 -20.08 -8.77 14.27
CA LYS A 82 -19.48 -10.01 14.81
C LYS A 82 -20.32 -10.61 15.94
N ASN A 83 -20.82 -9.76 16.85
CA ASN A 83 -21.64 -10.17 17.99
C ASN A 83 -22.98 -9.44 17.95
N ILE A 84 -24.08 -10.19 18.03
CA ILE A 84 -25.44 -9.67 17.94
C ILE A 84 -26.25 -10.15 19.15
N ASN A 85 -26.83 -9.22 19.91
CA ASN A 85 -27.80 -9.49 20.95
C ASN A 85 -29.07 -8.67 20.68
N ILE A 86 -30.21 -9.35 20.57
CA ILE A 86 -31.48 -8.74 20.20
C ILE A 86 -32.56 -9.14 21.19
N GLN A 87 -33.21 -8.15 21.78
CA GLN A 87 -34.37 -8.31 22.66
C GLN A 87 -35.52 -7.47 22.09
N LYS A 88 -36.69 -8.09 21.89
CA LYS A 88 -37.86 -7.42 21.34
C LYS A 88 -39.14 -7.79 22.07
N SER A 89 -40.02 -6.82 22.27
CA SER A 89 -41.38 -7.03 22.74
C SER A 89 -42.29 -7.56 21.61
N ALA A 90 -43.44 -8.15 21.97
CA ALA A 90 -44.35 -8.79 21.00
C ALA A 90 -44.83 -7.84 19.89
N ALA A 91 -45.02 -6.56 20.22
CA ALA A 91 -45.51 -5.54 19.29
C ALA A 91 -44.40 -4.79 18.53
N SER A 92 -43.12 -5.10 18.80
CA SER A 92 -41.97 -4.43 18.17
C SER A 92 -41.33 -5.27 17.08
N ASP A 93 -40.70 -4.58 16.11
CA ASP A 93 -40.08 -5.21 14.96
C ASP A 93 -38.61 -4.82 14.76
N ILE A 94 -37.80 -5.78 14.35
CA ILE A 94 -36.36 -5.59 14.12
C ILE A 94 -35.99 -6.23 12.79
N ILE A 95 -35.56 -5.40 11.84
CA ILE A 95 -35.37 -5.79 10.45
C ILE A 95 -33.88 -5.67 10.10
N SER A 96 -33.29 -6.78 9.68
CA SER A 96 -31.95 -6.81 9.09
C SER A 96 -32.04 -6.48 7.60
N SER A 97 -31.40 -5.39 7.18
CA SER A 97 -31.35 -5.04 5.76
C SER A 97 -30.10 -5.61 5.10
N LYS A 98 -30.27 -6.37 4.01
CA LYS A 98 -29.18 -6.90 3.17
C LYS A 98 -28.59 -5.88 2.18
N LYS A 99 -28.98 -4.60 2.26
CA LYS A 99 -28.46 -3.58 1.34
C LYS A 99 -26.93 -3.57 1.46
N LYS A 100 -26.22 -3.76 0.32
CA LYS A 100 -24.75 -3.72 0.22
C LYS A 100 -24.26 -2.35 0.66
N ILE A 101 -24.07 -2.16 1.96
CA ILE A 101 -23.28 -1.07 2.51
C ILE A 101 -21.90 -1.67 2.73
N ASP A 102 -20.88 -0.96 2.26
CA ASP A 102 -19.50 -1.43 2.19
C ASP A 102 -18.86 -1.46 3.58
N VAL A 103 -19.26 -2.46 4.38
CA VAL A 103 -18.81 -2.66 5.77
C VAL A 103 -17.28 -2.75 5.84
N LYS A 104 -16.64 -3.24 4.78
CA LYS A 104 -15.18 -3.39 4.68
C LYS A 104 -14.48 -2.03 4.62
N ASN A 105 -14.98 -1.12 3.78
CA ASN A 105 -14.50 0.27 3.75
C ASN A 105 -14.87 1.06 5.01
N ASP A 106 -16.03 0.79 5.62
CA ASP A 106 -16.45 1.48 6.84
C ASP A 106 -15.65 1.06 8.08
N SER A 107 -15.32 -0.23 8.22
CA SER A 107 -14.43 -0.73 9.28
C SER A 107 -13.04 -0.10 9.17
N LEU A 108 -12.54 0.04 7.94
CA LEU A 108 -11.27 0.67 7.65
C LEU A 108 -11.26 2.17 7.94
N LYS A 109 -12.33 2.89 7.55
CA LYS A 109 -12.50 4.31 7.89
C LYS A 109 -12.57 4.52 9.40
N LEU A 110 -13.25 3.63 10.13
CA LEU A 110 -13.32 3.66 11.58
C LEU A 110 -11.94 3.46 12.22
N VAL A 111 -11.15 2.51 11.72
CA VAL A 111 -9.76 2.34 12.15
C VAL A 111 -8.95 3.59 11.81
N LYS A 112 -8.94 4.08 10.56
CA LYS A 112 -8.18 5.28 10.16
C LYS A 112 -8.51 6.53 10.98
N TYR A 113 -9.78 6.77 11.31
CA TYR A 113 -10.20 7.96 12.07
C TYR A 113 -9.99 7.85 13.58
N PHE A 114 -10.05 6.65 14.16
CA PHE A 114 -9.87 6.45 15.60
C PHE A 114 -8.48 5.95 15.99
N THR A 115 -7.62 5.63 15.01
CA THR A 115 -6.17 5.49 15.20
C THR A 115 -5.51 6.85 15.41
N ILE A 116 -6.08 7.94 14.90
CA ILE A 116 -5.67 9.29 15.28
C ILE A 116 -6.50 9.67 16.52
N ILE A 117 -5.87 9.72 17.70
CA ILE A 117 -6.08 10.69 18.79
C ILE A 117 -5.33 10.12 20.00
N ASN A 118 -4.08 10.56 20.15
CA ASN A 118 -3.49 10.78 21.46
C ASN A 118 -2.66 12.08 21.48
N ASP A 119 -3.01 13.05 20.65
CA ASP A 119 -2.41 14.38 20.72
C ASP A 119 -3.49 15.45 20.89
N GLN A 120 -3.42 16.13 22.03
CA GLN A 120 -4.29 17.24 22.39
C GLN A 120 -3.84 18.50 21.68
N THR A 121 -4.05 18.62 20.37
CA THR A 121 -4.15 19.92 19.68
C THR A 121 -4.85 19.73 18.35
N PHE A 122 -6.18 19.82 18.33
CA PHE A 122 -6.92 20.03 17.09
C PHE A 122 -7.68 21.35 17.20
N ASN A 123 -6.93 22.44 17.11
CA ASN A 123 -7.49 23.76 16.82
C ASN A 123 -7.36 24.02 15.33
N ASP A 124 -8.51 24.28 14.71
CA ASP A 124 -8.75 25.07 13.50
C ASP A 124 -7.69 25.04 12.38
N THR A 125 -8.02 24.38 11.27
CA THR A 125 -8.37 25.13 10.05
C THR A 125 -9.17 24.24 9.09
N VAL A 126 -10.47 24.51 8.96
CA VAL A 126 -11.24 24.11 7.79
C VAL A 126 -10.84 25.09 6.68
N ASN A 127 -9.88 24.70 5.84
CA ASN A 127 -9.70 25.35 4.56
C ASN A 127 -10.36 24.48 3.49
N HIS A 128 -11.49 25.01 2.99
CA HIS A 128 -12.10 24.59 1.74
C HIS A 128 -11.10 24.89 0.60
N GLU A 129 -10.49 23.86 0.01
CA GLU A 129 -9.96 23.95 -1.34
C GLU A 129 -10.99 23.35 -2.30
N ILE A 130 -11.68 24.25 -3.01
CA ILE A 130 -12.37 23.94 -4.26
C ILE A 130 -11.27 23.78 -5.30
N VAL A 131 -10.99 22.56 -5.74
CA VAL A 131 -10.16 22.34 -6.92
C VAL A 131 -11.07 22.45 -8.15
N GLU A 132 -11.08 23.63 -8.74
CA GLU A 132 -11.52 23.82 -10.12
C GLU A 132 -10.50 23.15 -11.06
N ALA A 133 -10.98 22.18 -11.84
CA ALA A 133 -10.20 21.56 -12.88
C ALA A 133 -10.15 22.50 -14.11
N GLU A 134 -9.17 23.39 -14.16
CA GLU A 134 -8.82 24.08 -15.40
C GLU A 134 -8.11 23.11 -16.36
N THR A 135 -8.74 22.84 -17.50
CA THR A 135 -8.15 22.10 -18.61
C THR A 135 -7.46 23.08 -19.55
N THR A 136 -6.16 23.31 -19.32
CA THR A 136 -5.33 23.99 -20.32
C THR A 136 -4.99 23.02 -21.45
N LYS A 137 -5.59 23.24 -22.62
CA LYS A 137 -5.11 22.70 -23.90
C LYS A 137 -3.69 23.25 -24.15
N VAL A 138 -2.69 22.38 -24.08
CA VAL A 138 -1.39 22.64 -24.68
C VAL A 138 -1.41 22.07 -26.10
N LYS A 139 -1.16 22.95 -27.07
CA LYS A 139 -0.94 22.61 -28.48
C LYS A 139 0.55 22.31 -28.69
N ASP A 140 0.78 21.17 -29.33
CA ASP A 140 1.80 20.75 -30.31
C ASP A 140 3.32 21.01 -30.10
N GLU A 141 4.08 20.05 -30.69
CA GLU A 141 5.53 20.05 -31.03
C GLU A 141 6.47 19.56 -29.90
N ASP A 142 7.30 18.50 -29.99
CA ASP A 142 7.86 17.71 -31.09
C ASP A 142 8.04 16.24 -30.67
N ILE A 143 7.47 15.29 -31.43
CA ILE A 143 7.86 13.88 -31.34
C ILE A 143 9.05 13.69 -32.29
N ILE A 144 10.26 13.62 -31.74
CA ILE A 144 11.43 13.15 -32.49
C ILE A 144 11.26 11.65 -32.70
N MET A 145 10.65 11.27 -33.83
CA MET A 145 10.71 9.92 -34.35
C MET A 145 12.12 9.66 -34.85
N PHE A 146 12.84 8.73 -34.21
CA PHE A 146 14.04 8.17 -34.81
C PHE A 146 13.64 7.39 -36.07
N GLY A 147 13.97 7.97 -37.22
CA GLY A 147 13.60 7.48 -38.54
C GLY A 147 14.04 6.03 -38.77
N SER A 148 13.09 5.21 -39.21
CA SER A 148 13.36 3.95 -39.88
C SER A 148 13.81 4.25 -41.30
N GLY A 149 15.12 4.41 -41.49
CA GLY A 149 15.74 4.52 -42.80
C GLY A 149 15.82 3.16 -43.48
N ASN A 150 15.18 3.02 -44.64
CA ASN A 150 15.35 1.89 -45.55
C ASN A 150 16.80 1.79 -46.02
N TYR A 151 17.56 0.83 -45.48
CA TYR A 151 18.87 0.46 -46.01
C TYR A 151 18.77 -0.81 -46.85
N ASN A 152 19.08 -0.65 -48.14
CA ASN A 152 19.25 -1.70 -49.12
C ASN A 152 20.17 -2.82 -48.61
N ARG A 153 19.68 -4.06 -48.71
CA ARG A 153 20.44 -5.29 -48.46
C ARG A 153 21.65 -5.36 -49.41
N LYS A 154 22.85 -5.17 -48.86
CA LYS A 154 24.08 -5.84 -49.34
C LYS A 154 24.42 -6.99 -48.40
N SER A 155 24.79 -8.12 -49.00
CA SER A 155 25.04 -9.40 -48.33
C SER A 155 26.38 -9.48 -47.62
N LYS A 156 26.45 -10.39 -46.63
CA LYS A 156 27.63 -11.04 -46.00
C LYS A 156 28.47 -10.19 -45.04
N ASP A 157 28.32 -10.45 -43.73
CA ASP A 157 29.13 -11.44 -43.00
C ASP A 157 28.40 -11.87 -41.71
N LYS A 158 28.37 -13.18 -41.42
CA LYS A 158 27.82 -13.73 -40.17
C LYS A 158 28.90 -13.69 -39.09
N ASN A 159 29.26 -12.49 -38.63
CA ASN A 159 29.85 -12.34 -37.31
C ASN A 159 28.69 -12.13 -36.34
N GLU A 160 28.50 -13.06 -35.41
CA GLU A 160 27.47 -12.95 -34.36
C GLU A 160 27.81 -11.74 -33.48
N LYS A 161 27.11 -10.62 -33.73
CA LYS A 161 27.24 -9.38 -32.97
C LYS A 161 27.05 -9.62 -31.48
N PHE A 162 27.93 -9.04 -30.64
CA PHE A 162 27.85 -9.05 -29.19
C PHE A 162 26.42 -8.71 -28.74
N ARG A 163 25.83 -9.61 -27.96
CA ARG A 163 24.50 -9.46 -27.38
C ARG A 163 24.61 -9.66 -25.88
N GLY A 164 24.30 -8.62 -25.12
CA GLY A 164 24.26 -8.67 -23.66
C GLY A 164 23.20 -9.61 -23.09
N ASN A 165 23.20 -9.79 -21.77
CA ASN A 165 22.25 -10.59 -21.01
C ASN A 165 21.47 -9.73 -20.02
N TRP A 166 20.82 -8.68 -20.51
CA TRP A 166 19.88 -7.91 -19.70
C TRP A 166 18.48 -8.52 -19.71
N LEU A 167 17.98 -8.96 -20.88
CA LEU A 167 16.66 -9.59 -21.00
C LEU A 167 16.53 -10.81 -20.08
N SER A 168 15.70 -10.69 -19.05
CA SER A 168 15.63 -11.70 -17.99
C SER A 168 14.39 -11.54 -17.12
N PHE A 169 14.04 -12.61 -16.41
CA PHE A 169 13.11 -12.59 -15.30
C PHE A 169 13.83 -13.02 -14.02
N GLY A 170 13.51 -12.44 -12.86
CA GLY A 170 14.19 -12.75 -11.61
C GLY A 170 13.30 -12.72 -10.39
N VAL A 171 13.72 -13.47 -9.37
CA VAL A 171 13.10 -13.52 -8.03
C VAL A 171 14.15 -13.08 -7.02
N LEU A 172 13.79 -12.09 -6.21
CA LEU A 172 14.71 -11.34 -5.36
C LEU A 172 14.33 -11.53 -3.90
N TYR A 173 15.32 -11.62 -3.02
CA TYR A 173 15.19 -11.23 -1.63
C TYR A 173 15.52 -9.75 -1.51
N THR A 174 14.70 -9.01 -0.78
CA THR A 174 14.83 -7.56 -0.64
C THR A 174 15.03 -7.19 0.82
N ASN A 175 16.06 -6.38 1.08
CA ASN A 175 16.36 -5.83 2.40
C ASN A 175 16.76 -4.35 2.29
N TYR A 176 17.02 -3.70 3.41
CA TYR A 176 17.78 -2.46 3.46
C TYR A 176 18.62 -2.38 4.73
N GLY A 177 19.62 -1.51 4.73
CA GLY A 177 20.50 -1.34 5.88
C GLY A 177 21.21 0.01 5.86
N GLN A 178 21.91 0.34 6.94
CA GLN A 178 22.75 1.52 7.02
C GLN A 178 24.03 1.33 6.21
N SER A 179 24.57 2.41 5.64
CA SER A 179 25.90 2.39 5.03
C SER A 179 26.99 2.18 6.12
N PRO A 180 28.05 1.37 5.87
CA PRO A 180 28.45 0.73 4.62
C PRO A 180 27.98 -0.73 4.46
N LEU A 181 26.70 -1.02 4.74
CA LEU A 181 26.03 -2.35 4.72
C LEU A 181 25.94 -3.02 6.10
N SER A 182 25.29 -2.34 7.04
CA SER A 182 24.80 -2.94 8.29
C SER A 182 23.29 -3.12 8.20
N PHE A 183 22.78 -4.32 8.50
CA PHE A 183 21.34 -4.56 8.61
C PHE A 183 20.74 -4.06 9.93
N SER A 184 21.53 -3.39 10.77
CA SER A 184 21.00 -2.62 11.89
C SER A 184 20.28 -1.38 11.40
N LEU A 185 19.22 -1.00 12.12
CA LEU A 185 18.56 0.28 11.92
C LEU A 185 19.10 1.31 12.92
N PRO A 186 18.99 2.62 12.61
CA PRO A 186 19.25 3.64 13.61
C PRO A 186 18.28 3.50 14.78
N ASN A 187 18.73 3.89 15.98
CA ASN A 187 17.89 3.94 17.17
C ASN A 187 16.57 4.67 16.87
N ASN A 188 15.48 4.18 17.46
CA ASN A 188 14.09 4.64 17.26
C ASN A 188 13.40 4.19 15.97
N TYR A 189 14.06 3.44 15.08
CA TYR A 189 13.44 2.90 13.85
C TYR A 189 13.29 1.38 13.85
N ASP A 190 13.43 0.72 15.00
CA ASP A 190 13.31 -0.75 15.13
C ASP A 190 11.97 -1.29 14.59
N TYR A 191 10.92 -0.47 14.61
CA TYR A 191 9.62 -0.79 14.06
C TYR A 191 9.61 -0.98 12.51
N LEU A 192 10.67 -0.55 11.83
CA LEU A 192 10.90 -0.77 10.40
C LEU A 192 11.84 -1.96 10.12
N SER A 193 12.21 -2.77 11.12
CA SER A 193 13.04 -3.95 10.86
C SER A 193 12.35 -4.91 9.89
N ILE A 194 13.12 -5.53 9.00
CA ILE A 194 12.60 -6.35 7.91
C ILE A 194 12.73 -7.84 8.24
N ASN A 195 11.63 -8.56 8.09
CA ASN A 195 11.65 -10.01 7.99
C ASN A 195 12.20 -10.42 6.61
N PHE A 196 13.52 -10.58 6.53
CA PHE A 196 14.23 -10.86 5.26
C PHE A 196 13.69 -12.11 4.54
N ASN A 197 13.40 -13.17 5.29
CA ASN A 197 12.97 -14.47 4.74
C ASN A 197 11.61 -14.40 4.02
N LYS A 198 10.76 -13.43 4.37
CA LYS A 198 9.46 -13.24 3.72
C LYS A 198 9.51 -12.19 2.61
N SER A 199 10.52 -11.32 2.62
CA SER A 199 10.61 -10.12 1.78
C SER A 199 11.12 -10.46 0.38
N ILE A 200 10.18 -10.85 -0.50
CA ILE A 200 10.47 -11.33 -1.85
C ILE A 200 10.04 -10.29 -2.89
N GLY A 201 10.96 -9.90 -3.79
CA GLY A 201 10.72 -9.08 -4.97
C GLY A 201 10.80 -9.85 -6.29
N PHE A 202 10.52 -9.15 -7.38
CA PHE A 202 10.60 -9.67 -8.74
C PHE A 202 11.26 -8.66 -9.66
N GLN A 203 11.98 -9.13 -10.68
CA GLN A 203 12.50 -8.28 -11.74
C GLN A 203 12.12 -8.83 -13.11
N PHE A 204 11.73 -7.97 -14.02
CA PHE A 204 11.44 -8.30 -15.41
C PHE A 204 12.11 -7.30 -16.34
N ASN A 205 13.19 -7.75 -16.98
CA ASN A 205 14.01 -6.97 -17.89
C ASN A 205 13.58 -7.28 -19.33
N PHE A 206 13.04 -6.28 -20.02
CA PHE A 206 12.25 -6.50 -21.24
C PHE A 206 12.78 -5.76 -22.49
N LEU A 207 13.68 -4.80 -22.31
CA LEU A 207 14.32 -4.08 -23.42
C LEU A 207 15.83 -4.06 -23.22
N GLN A 208 16.59 -4.31 -24.29
CA GLN A 208 18.05 -4.32 -24.24
C GLN A 208 18.65 -3.67 -25.48
N ILE A 209 19.72 -2.91 -25.27
CA ILE A 209 20.61 -2.37 -26.30
C ILE A 209 22.03 -2.79 -25.91
N SER A 210 22.79 -3.30 -26.88
CA SER A 210 24.14 -3.80 -26.66
C SER A 210 25.11 -3.16 -27.64
N LEU A 211 26.26 -2.72 -27.13
CA LEU A 211 27.36 -2.16 -27.90
C LEU A 211 28.62 -3.00 -27.66
N SER A 212 29.11 -3.66 -28.70
CA SER A 212 30.40 -4.36 -28.62
C SER A 212 31.54 -3.34 -28.46
N LEU A 213 32.41 -3.56 -27.48
CA LEU A 213 33.66 -2.79 -27.34
C LEU A 213 34.89 -3.62 -27.72
N SER A 214 34.69 -4.85 -28.17
CA SER A 214 35.74 -5.77 -28.55
C SER A 214 35.57 -6.27 -29.97
N ASN A 215 36.65 -6.29 -30.74
CA ASN A 215 36.70 -6.98 -32.03
C ASN A 215 36.44 -8.49 -31.90
N LYS A 216 36.69 -9.05 -30.71
CA LYS A 216 36.43 -10.46 -30.40
C LYS A 216 35.05 -10.67 -29.77
N GLU A 217 34.27 -9.61 -29.58
CA GLU A 217 32.88 -9.67 -29.12
C GLU A 217 32.69 -10.37 -27.77
N ASN A 218 33.74 -10.34 -26.94
CA ASN A 218 33.78 -10.94 -25.61
C ASN A 218 33.50 -9.95 -24.49
N TRP A 219 33.38 -8.65 -24.80
CA TRP A 219 32.94 -7.65 -23.84
C TRP A 219 32.32 -6.45 -24.53
N GLY A 220 31.43 -5.77 -23.81
CA GLY A 220 30.70 -4.63 -24.32
C GLY A 220 29.88 -3.91 -23.26
N LEU A 221 29.21 -2.85 -23.69
CA LEU A 221 28.26 -2.12 -22.87
C LEU A 221 26.84 -2.61 -23.14
N VAL A 222 26.04 -2.67 -22.08
CA VAL A 222 24.65 -3.08 -22.14
C VAL A 222 23.81 -2.05 -21.39
N THR A 223 22.76 -1.57 -22.04
CA THR A 223 21.72 -0.75 -21.43
C THR A 223 20.35 -1.32 -21.80
N GLY A 224 19.28 -0.80 -21.21
CA GLY A 224 17.96 -1.39 -21.41
C GLY A 224 16.87 -0.78 -20.55
N LEU A 225 15.78 -1.53 -20.40
CA LEU A 225 14.71 -1.25 -19.44
C LEU A 225 14.33 -2.52 -18.68
N GLY A 226 13.98 -2.35 -17.43
CA GLY A 226 13.40 -3.39 -16.58
C GLY A 226 12.34 -2.86 -15.63
N LEU A 227 11.47 -3.74 -15.17
CA LEU A 227 10.54 -3.49 -14.10
C LEU A 227 10.99 -4.26 -12.86
N GLN A 228 11.06 -3.59 -11.72
CA GLN A 228 11.39 -4.23 -10.46
C GLN A 228 10.30 -3.96 -9.43
N TRP A 229 9.80 -5.03 -8.81
CA TRP A 229 8.88 -4.99 -7.68
C TRP A 229 9.61 -5.44 -6.43
N VAL A 230 9.68 -4.57 -5.42
CA VAL A 230 10.29 -4.88 -4.13
C VAL A 230 9.25 -4.91 -3.02
N ASN A 231 9.44 -5.79 -2.05
CA ASN A 231 8.47 -6.03 -0.97
C ASN A 231 9.21 -6.17 0.35
N TYR A 232 9.07 -5.18 1.22
CA TYR A 232 9.63 -5.19 2.57
C TYR A 232 8.54 -5.58 3.56
N ILE A 233 8.63 -6.79 4.10
CA ILE A 233 7.73 -7.27 5.15
C ILE A 233 8.39 -6.97 6.48
N LEU A 234 7.68 -6.22 7.34
CA LEU A 234 8.24 -5.79 8.61
C LEU A 234 8.17 -6.94 9.65
N GLU A 235 9.11 -6.96 10.59
CA GLU A 235 9.03 -7.85 11.76
C GLU A 235 8.00 -7.35 12.75
N THR A 236 7.97 -6.04 12.96
CA THR A 236 6.95 -5.37 13.77
C THR A 236 5.67 -5.23 12.95
N THR A 237 4.55 -5.69 13.51
CA THR A 237 3.22 -5.53 12.92
C THR A 237 2.55 -4.30 13.51
N GLY A 238 1.75 -3.61 12.69
CA GLY A 238 1.14 -2.34 13.09
C GLY A 238 0.58 -1.57 11.90
N ASN A 239 -0.20 -0.54 12.19
CA ASN A 239 -0.72 0.35 11.16
C ASN A 239 0.40 1.23 10.62
N VAL A 240 0.37 1.50 9.31
CA VAL A 240 1.29 2.45 8.67
C VAL A 240 0.66 3.83 8.71
N VAL A 241 1.33 4.77 9.35
CA VAL A 241 0.92 6.18 9.43
C VAL A 241 2.06 7.05 8.91
N GLU A 242 1.72 8.10 8.16
CA GLU A 242 2.69 9.10 7.72
C GLU A 242 2.38 10.44 8.40
N TYR A 243 3.30 10.88 9.24
CA TYR A 243 3.29 12.18 9.91
C TYR A 243 4.24 13.16 9.20
N ASP A 244 4.34 14.38 9.73
CA ASP A 244 5.25 15.40 9.23
C ASP A 244 6.73 15.00 9.35
N ASP A 245 7.08 14.13 10.29
CA ASP A 245 8.43 13.60 10.50
C ASP A 245 8.68 12.24 9.82
N GLY A 246 7.69 11.68 9.11
CA GLY A 246 7.87 10.50 8.26
C GLY A 246 6.92 9.34 8.51
N ILE A 247 7.39 8.16 8.11
CA ILE A 247 6.66 6.92 8.26
C ILE A 247 6.83 6.33 9.66
N HIS A 248 5.71 5.92 10.25
CA HIS A 248 5.63 5.29 11.56
C HIS A 248 4.80 4.02 11.48
N ILE A 249 5.17 3.04 12.30
CA ILE A 249 4.40 1.81 12.49
C ILE A 249 3.87 1.84 13.92
N GLU A 250 2.57 2.03 14.04
CA GLU A 250 1.91 2.07 15.34
C GLU A 250 1.46 0.65 15.72
N PRO A 251 2.05 0.04 16.77
CA PRO A 251 1.70 -1.30 17.22
C PRO A 251 0.26 -1.34 17.76
N ASP A 252 -0.34 -2.54 17.73
CA ASP A 252 -1.72 -2.80 18.17
C ASP A 252 -2.02 -2.36 19.61
N ASP A 253 -1.00 -2.19 20.47
CA ASP A 253 -1.15 -1.82 21.89
C ASP A 253 -1.70 -0.40 22.11
N ASN A 254 -1.57 0.49 21.11
CA ASN A 254 -2.17 1.83 21.14
C ASN A 254 -3.53 1.88 20.42
N ILE A 255 -4.03 0.73 19.95
CA ILE A 255 -5.22 0.65 19.11
C ILE A 255 -6.45 0.32 19.95
N ILE A 256 -7.40 1.25 19.91
CA ILE A 256 -8.65 1.26 20.67
C ILE A 256 -9.62 0.11 20.28
N ILE A 257 -9.29 -0.62 19.21
CA ILE A 257 -9.98 -1.79 18.67
C ILE A 257 -8.94 -2.91 18.50
N ALA A 258 -9.09 -4.02 19.23
CA ALA A 258 -8.24 -5.20 19.07
C ALA A 258 -8.47 -5.86 17.70
N VAL A 259 -7.75 -5.39 16.68
CA VAL A 259 -7.62 -6.04 15.37
C VAL A 259 -6.21 -6.58 15.29
N ASN A 260 -6.05 -7.91 15.35
CA ASN A 260 -4.74 -8.53 15.26
C ASN A 260 -4.15 -8.33 13.85
N ILE A 261 -3.11 -7.50 13.72
CA ILE A 261 -2.35 -7.33 12.47
C ILE A 261 -1.28 -8.42 12.41
N GLU A 262 -1.43 -9.35 11.46
CA GLU A 262 -0.48 -10.46 11.26
C GLU A 262 0.76 -10.05 10.47
N GLN A 263 0.61 -9.02 9.62
CA GLN A 263 1.66 -8.63 8.70
C GLN A 263 1.48 -7.20 8.21
N THR A 264 2.55 -6.41 8.34
CA THR A 264 2.71 -5.13 7.66
C THR A 264 3.72 -5.28 6.53
N LYS A 265 3.34 -4.86 5.34
CA LYS A 265 4.18 -4.90 4.13
C LYS A 265 4.26 -3.53 3.50
N LEU A 266 5.47 -3.08 3.20
CA LEU A 266 5.75 -1.93 2.34
C LEU A 266 6.20 -2.45 0.97
N SER A 267 5.75 -1.82 -0.12
CA SER A 267 6.11 -2.24 -1.47
C SER A 267 6.31 -1.06 -2.40
N ALA A 268 7.23 -1.22 -3.34
CA ALA A 268 7.48 -0.25 -4.38
C ALA A 268 7.76 -0.95 -5.71
N SER A 269 7.42 -0.27 -6.80
CA SER A 269 7.65 -0.72 -8.17
C SER A 269 8.47 0.32 -8.90
N TYR A 270 9.51 -0.10 -9.61
CA TYR A 270 10.44 0.77 -10.31
C TYR A 270 10.55 0.39 -11.79
N LEU A 271 10.66 1.40 -12.65
CA LEU A 271 11.21 1.27 -13.99
C LEU A 271 12.71 1.55 -13.92
N GLU A 272 13.52 0.55 -14.25
CA GLU A 272 14.98 0.59 -14.14
C GLU A 272 15.65 0.73 -15.50
N ILE A 273 16.67 1.58 -15.55
CA ILE A 273 17.58 1.79 -16.68
C ILE A 273 18.99 1.40 -16.21
N PRO A 274 19.55 0.29 -16.71
CA PRO A 274 20.91 -0.12 -16.38
C PRO A 274 21.93 0.48 -17.35
N LEU A 275 23.16 0.62 -16.87
CA LEU A 275 24.35 0.84 -17.68
C LEU A 275 25.43 -0.12 -17.19
N LEU A 276 25.62 -1.22 -17.92
CA LEU A 276 26.44 -2.35 -17.52
C LEU A 276 27.63 -2.52 -18.45
N LEU A 277 28.77 -2.86 -17.87
CA LEU A 277 29.86 -3.53 -18.55
C LEU A 277 29.64 -5.03 -18.43
N GLU A 278 29.61 -5.73 -19.55
CA GLU A 278 29.42 -7.18 -19.58
C GLU A 278 30.60 -7.89 -20.24
N LEU A 279 31.08 -8.94 -19.58
CA LEU A 279 32.21 -9.79 -19.95
C LEU A 279 31.70 -11.21 -20.22
N LYS A 280 32.04 -11.79 -21.37
CA LYS A 280 31.60 -13.13 -21.78
C LYS A 280 32.77 -14.08 -21.97
N THR A 281 32.63 -15.29 -21.47
CA THR A 281 33.62 -16.37 -21.65
C THR A 281 33.27 -17.22 -22.88
N LYS A 282 34.26 -17.51 -23.73
CA LYS A 282 34.10 -18.37 -24.93
C LYS A 282 34.24 -19.88 -24.63
N SER A 283 33.88 -20.32 -23.44
CA SER A 283 34.01 -21.72 -22.99
C SER A 283 32.76 -22.55 -23.30
N LYS A 284 32.85 -23.87 -23.12
CA LYS A 284 31.71 -24.81 -23.23
C LYS A 284 30.57 -24.46 -22.27
N HIS A 285 30.91 -23.92 -21.10
CA HIS A 285 29.97 -23.29 -20.19
C HIS A 285 30.08 -21.78 -20.41
N LYS A 286 29.00 -21.17 -20.94
CA LYS A 286 28.97 -19.72 -21.18
C LYS A 286 28.77 -19.03 -19.84
N ILE A 287 29.84 -18.38 -19.36
CA ILE A 287 29.81 -17.58 -18.14
C ILE A 287 29.87 -16.12 -18.56
N ASP A 288 28.82 -15.40 -18.20
CA ASP A 288 28.65 -13.99 -18.50
C ASP A 288 28.60 -13.22 -17.18
N MET A 289 29.43 -12.20 -17.04
CA MET A 289 29.51 -11.36 -15.84
C MET A 289 29.14 -9.94 -16.23
N SER A 290 28.24 -9.32 -15.48
CA SER A 290 27.83 -7.93 -15.71
C SER A 290 28.01 -7.11 -14.45
N PHE A 291 28.54 -5.91 -14.59
CA PHE A 291 28.67 -4.95 -13.50
C PHE A 291 28.36 -3.54 -13.99
N GLY A 292 27.67 -2.75 -13.19
CA GLY A 292 27.47 -1.34 -13.53
C GLY A 292 26.45 -0.63 -12.67
N LEU A 293 25.97 0.49 -13.19
CA LEU A 293 24.99 1.35 -12.52
C LEU A 293 23.57 0.99 -12.94
N VAL A 294 22.63 1.17 -12.03
CA VAL A 294 21.19 1.12 -12.30
C VAL A 294 20.55 2.37 -11.75
N TYR A 295 19.73 3.00 -12.57
CA TYR A 295 18.87 4.09 -12.17
C TYR A 295 17.41 3.63 -12.25
N GLY A 296 16.65 3.79 -11.16
CA GLY A 296 15.25 3.40 -11.08
C GLY A 296 14.33 4.58 -10.82
N PHE A 297 13.26 4.72 -11.60
CA PHE A 297 12.15 5.64 -11.34
C PHE A 297 10.98 4.88 -10.74
N GLN A 298 10.46 5.33 -9.60
CA GLN A 298 9.33 4.69 -8.94
C GLN A 298 8.05 4.94 -9.74
N LEU A 299 7.36 3.86 -10.11
CA LEU A 299 6.06 3.91 -10.77
C LEU A 299 4.92 4.06 -9.76
N PHE A 300 4.95 3.23 -8.72
CA PHE A 300 3.98 3.26 -7.63
C PHE A 300 4.57 2.60 -6.39
N ASN A 301 4.07 2.99 -5.23
CA ASN A 301 4.34 2.34 -3.96
C ASN A 301 3.01 2.16 -3.22
N TYR A 302 2.99 1.24 -2.27
CA TYR A 302 1.84 0.99 -1.43
C TYR A 302 2.26 0.29 -0.14
N TYR A 303 1.46 0.42 0.90
CA TYR A 303 1.52 -0.48 2.04
C TYR A 303 0.35 -1.47 1.99
N LYS A 304 0.52 -2.59 2.68
CA LYS A 304 -0.49 -3.63 2.80
C LYS A 304 -0.50 -4.20 4.21
N LEU A 305 -1.68 -4.28 4.80
CA LEU A 305 -1.93 -4.94 6.08
C LEU A 305 -2.61 -6.29 5.86
N LYS A 306 -2.29 -7.28 6.70
CA LYS A 306 -2.98 -8.58 6.75
C LYS A 306 -3.60 -8.77 8.15
N LEU A 307 -4.90 -9.01 8.23
CA LEU A 307 -5.65 -9.15 9.48
C LEU A 307 -6.13 -10.59 9.69
N THR A 308 -6.21 -11.06 10.95
CA THR A 308 -6.59 -12.45 11.28
C THR A 308 -8.05 -12.81 10.96
N SER A 309 -9.01 -11.89 11.13
CA SER A 309 -10.44 -12.26 11.08
C SER A 309 -11.11 -12.21 9.71
N GLU A 310 -10.43 -11.73 8.66
CA GLU A 310 -10.86 -11.79 7.26
C GLU A 310 -9.73 -11.15 6.43
N ILE A 311 -9.48 -11.63 5.21
CA ILE A 311 -8.48 -11.04 4.30
C ILE A 311 -8.99 -9.67 3.82
N VAL A 312 -8.90 -8.67 4.69
CA VAL A 312 -8.91 -7.27 4.30
C VAL A 312 -7.49 -6.95 3.86
N ASN A 313 -7.22 -7.19 2.58
CA ASN A 313 -6.04 -6.67 1.92
C ASN A 313 -6.28 -5.18 1.68
N ASP A 314 -6.13 -4.36 2.72
CA ASP A 314 -6.09 -2.92 2.47
C ASP A 314 -4.78 -2.58 1.77
N LYS A 315 -4.90 -1.84 0.68
CA LYS A 315 -3.79 -1.39 -0.14
C LYS A 315 -3.99 0.09 -0.34
N GLU A 316 -3.25 0.88 0.41
CA GLU A 316 -3.18 2.32 0.15
C GLU A 316 -1.94 2.60 -0.68
N PHE A 317 -2.16 3.28 -1.79
CA PHE A 317 -1.13 3.70 -2.72
C PHE A 317 -0.58 5.06 -2.31
N ASN A 318 0.67 5.34 -2.69
CA ASN A 318 1.35 6.63 -2.51
C ASN A 318 1.81 6.92 -1.07
N LEU A 319 2.69 6.05 -0.55
CA LEU A 319 3.58 6.40 0.56
C LEU A 319 4.41 7.63 0.18
N ALA A 320 4.12 8.77 0.80
CA ALA A 320 4.79 10.05 0.56
C ALA A 320 6.24 10.05 1.06
N SER A 321 6.55 9.19 2.02
CA SER A 321 7.87 9.07 2.66
C SER A 321 8.91 8.39 1.79
N PHE A 322 8.49 7.56 0.83
CA PHE A 322 9.40 6.86 -0.07
C PHE A 322 10.07 7.81 -1.06
N ASN A 323 11.35 7.55 -1.33
CA ASN A 323 12.07 8.23 -2.40
C ASN A 323 11.55 7.74 -3.77
N LYS A 324 11.28 8.68 -4.67
CA LYS A 324 10.69 8.38 -6.00
C LYS A 324 11.73 7.90 -7.01
N SER A 325 13.00 7.92 -6.65
CA SER A 325 14.09 7.44 -7.48
C SER A 325 15.07 6.65 -6.64
N LYS A 326 15.71 5.67 -7.26
CA LYS A 326 16.83 4.97 -6.67
C LYS A 326 18.00 4.88 -7.64
N THR A 327 19.21 4.84 -7.10
CA THR A 327 20.42 4.64 -7.88
C THR A 327 21.32 3.67 -7.12
N GLY A 328 21.87 2.71 -7.84
CA GLY A 328 22.65 1.64 -7.26
C GLY A 328 23.69 1.05 -8.19
N LEU A 329 24.51 0.19 -7.60
CA LEU A 329 25.42 -0.70 -8.32
C LEU A 329 24.78 -2.07 -8.41
N ILE A 330 24.87 -2.69 -9.58
CA ILE A 330 24.43 -4.06 -9.81
C ILE A 330 25.61 -4.91 -10.24
N PHE A 331 25.63 -6.14 -9.75
CA PHE A 331 26.53 -7.20 -10.17
C PHE A 331 25.72 -8.44 -10.52
N LYS A 332 26.00 -9.06 -11.67
CA LYS A 332 25.35 -10.27 -12.17
C LYS A 332 26.40 -11.29 -12.61
N ILE A 333 26.17 -12.56 -12.30
CA ILE A 333 26.89 -13.69 -12.90
C ILE A 333 25.86 -14.66 -13.44
N ASP A 334 25.94 -14.94 -14.73
CA ASP A 334 25.08 -15.87 -15.44
C ASP A 334 25.90 -17.07 -15.92
N ILE A 335 25.41 -18.29 -15.67
CA ILE A 335 25.90 -19.53 -16.26
C ILE A 335 24.81 -20.05 -17.19
N ASN A 336 25.06 -19.97 -18.50
CA ASN A 336 24.09 -20.22 -19.54
C ASN A 336 22.85 -19.31 -19.41
N HIS A 337 21.73 -19.83 -18.87
CA HIS A 337 20.45 -19.12 -18.74
C HIS A 337 20.08 -18.81 -17.29
N ILE A 338 20.86 -19.27 -16.31
CA ILE A 338 20.58 -19.09 -14.89
C ILE A 338 21.72 -18.28 -14.29
N GLY A 339 21.37 -17.22 -13.58
CA GLY A 339 22.33 -16.38 -12.91
C GLY A 339 21.91 -15.96 -11.52
N CYS A 340 22.84 -15.33 -10.83
CA CYS A 340 22.62 -14.64 -9.58
C CYS A 340 22.88 -13.15 -9.78
N MET A 341 22.17 -12.31 -9.03
CA MET A 341 22.46 -10.89 -8.98
C MET A 341 22.43 -10.33 -7.58
N VAL A 342 23.20 -9.25 -7.41
CA VAL A 342 23.19 -8.39 -6.22
C VAL A 342 23.09 -6.95 -6.70
N GLN A 343 22.15 -6.20 -6.14
CA GLN A 343 21.98 -4.77 -6.36
C GLN A 343 22.05 -4.05 -5.02
N TYR A 344 22.99 -3.11 -4.89
CA TYR A 344 23.13 -2.24 -3.73
C TYR A 344 22.79 -0.81 -4.14
N ASN A 345 21.75 -0.22 -3.55
CA ASN A 345 21.27 1.12 -3.89
C ASN A 345 21.80 2.12 -2.86
N PHE A 346 22.76 2.93 -3.26
CA PHE A 346 23.34 3.98 -2.40
C PHE A 346 22.42 5.19 -2.23
N SER A 347 21.34 5.30 -3.00
CA SER A 347 20.21 6.19 -2.70
C SER A 347 19.43 5.69 -1.49
N ASN A 348 19.00 6.59 -0.61
CA ASN A 348 18.15 6.24 0.52
C ASN A 348 16.73 5.81 0.07
N LEU A 349 16.17 4.81 0.75
CA LEU A 349 14.80 4.35 0.52
C LEU A 349 13.77 5.43 0.85
N PHE A 350 13.98 6.14 1.95
CA PHE A 350 13.12 7.22 2.42
C PHE A 350 13.66 8.58 2.00
N LYS A 351 12.76 9.54 1.83
CA LYS A 351 13.12 10.95 1.67
C LYS A 351 13.80 11.49 2.94
N PRO A 352 14.59 12.57 2.83
CA PRO A 352 15.15 13.24 4.00
C PRO A 352 14.06 13.55 5.03
N ASN A 353 14.33 13.23 6.31
CA ASN A 353 13.42 13.45 7.44
C ASN A 353 12.02 12.82 7.26
N LYS A 354 11.90 11.74 6.47
CA LYS A 354 10.66 10.98 6.31
C LYS A 354 10.80 9.50 6.67
N GLY A 355 11.89 9.13 7.32
CA GLY A 355 12.20 7.76 7.71
C GLY A 355 13.70 7.58 7.98
N PRO A 356 14.13 6.35 8.30
CA PRO A 356 15.52 6.07 8.60
C PRO A 356 16.41 6.24 7.35
N VAL A 357 17.67 6.62 7.57
CA VAL A 357 18.68 6.70 6.52
C VAL A 357 19.18 5.29 6.22
N VAL A 358 18.51 4.61 5.28
CA VAL A 358 18.80 3.23 4.88
C VAL A 358 18.85 3.05 3.37
N ASN A 359 19.72 2.14 2.95
CA ASN A 359 20.05 1.81 1.58
C ASN A 359 19.45 0.44 1.20
N PRO A 360 18.60 0.37 0.16
CA PRO A 360 18.04 -0.89 -0.33
C PRO A 360 19.08 -1.85 -0.89
N VAL A 361 18.88 -3.14 -0.64
CA VAL A 361 19.68 -4.26 -1.12
C VAL A 361 18.76 -5.31 -1.71
N GLU A 362 19.02 -5.71 -2.95
CA GLU A 362 18.30 -6.80 -3.60
C GLU A 362 19.27 -7.90 -4.02
N ILE A 363 18.98 -9.15 -3.65
CA ILE A 363 19.80 -10.32 -3.97
C ILE A 363 18.89 -11.38 -4.55
N GLY A 364 19.20 -11.93 -5.72
CA GLY A 364 18.25 -12.82 -6.38
C GLY A 364 18.81 -13.75 -7.42
N LEU A 365 17.95 -14.66 -7.87
CA LEU A 365 18.17 -15.49 -9.04
C LEU A 365 17.53 -14.83 -10.24
N ILE A 366 18.21 -14.93 -11.38
CA ILE A 366 17.78 -14.38 -12.67
C ILE A 366 17.82 -15.47 -13.74
N PHE A 367 16.90 -15.38 -14.67
CA PHE A 367 16.71 -16.31 -15.78
C PHE A 367 16.77 -15.51 -17.06
N SER A 368 17.86 -15.65 -17.80
CA SER A 368 18.13 -14.90 -19.03
C SER A 368 17.41 -15.50 -20.24
N ILE A 369 16.84 -14.64 -21.10
CA ILE A 369 15.92 -14.99 -22.21
C ILE A 369 16.55 -14.80 -23.60
#